data_AF-A0A5R2N1R2-F1
#
_entry.id   AF-A0A5R2N1R2-F1
#
_cell.length_a   1.000
_cell.length_b   1.000
_cell.length_c   1.000
_cell.angle_alpha   90.00
_cell.angle_beta   90.00
_cell.angle_gamma   90.00
#
_symmetry.space_group_name_H-M   'P 1'
#
loop_
_entity.id
_entity.type
_entity.pdbx_description
1 polymer ?
#
loop_
_entity_poly.entity_id
_entity_poly.type
_entity_poly.pdbx_seq_one_letter_code
_entity_poly.pdbx_strand_id
1 'polypeptide(L)'
;KKLLAAGEQRIFSLGPVYRNRERGPLHHPEFTMLEWYRVGETYESLMRDCADLLALAATRAGATRFSFRGRDCDPFAKPERLTVADAFSHHAGIDLLATVAVDGGTDRDALHAALVQAGLRTAPDDTWADLFSRVMVEKIEPFL
;
A
#
# COMPACT_ATOMS: atom_id res chain seq x y z
N LYS A 1 4.68 16.73 -9.88
CA LYS A 1 3.49 16.96 -10.73
C LYS A 1 3.47 18.31 -11.48
N LYS A 2 3.76 19.47 -10.86
CA LYS A 2 3.82 20.77 -11.59
C LYS A 2 4.79 20.75 -12.78
N LEU A 3 5.96 20.12 -12.62
CA LEU A 3 6.91 19.91 -13.72
C LEU A 3 6.30 19.11 -14.88
N LEU A 4 5.44 18.12 -14.59
CA LEU A 4 4.72 17.38 -15.64
C LEU A 4 3.76 18.28 -16.41
N ALA A 5 3.01 19.12 -15.69
CA ALA A 5 2.13 20.11 -16.32
C ALA A 5 2.92 21.15 -17.14
N ALA A 6 4.18 21.41 -16.79
CA ALA A 6 5.09 22.27 -17.54
C ALA A 6 5.75 21.56 -18.75
N GLY A 7 5.47 20.28 -18.99
CA GLY A 7 5.93 19.53 -20.16
C GLY A 7 7.00 18.47 -19.88
N GLU A 8 7.51 18.37 -18.64
CA GLU A 8 8.45 17.31 -18.29
C GLU A 8 7.76 15.94 -18.32
N GLN A 9 8.37 14.96 -18.98
CA GLN A 9 7.69 13.67 -19.20
C GLN A 9 8.19 12.55 -18.29
N ARG A 10 9.43 12.64 -17.81
CA ARG A 10 10.08 11.61 -16.97
C ARG A 10 10.95 12.28 -15.92
N ILE A 11 10.50 12.27 -14.68
CA ILE A 11 11.17 12.95 -13.56
C ILE A 11 11.26 12.01 -12.37
N PHE A 12 12.30 12.18 -11.57
CA PHE A 12 12.42 11.55 -10.26
C PHE A 12 13.01 12.51 -9.24
N SER A 13 12.81 12.22 -7.96
CA SER A 13 13.42 12.88 -6.82
C SER A 13 13.79 11.83 -5.79
N LEU A 14 15.01 11.89 -5.27
CA LEU A 14 15.47 11.09 -4.13
C LEU A 14 15.99 12.05 -3.07
N GLY A 15 15.33 12.10 -1.92
CA GLY A 15 15.72 13.05 -0.89
C GLY A 15 14.92 12.92 0.40
N PRO A 16 15.24 13.77 1.39
CA PRO A 16 14.55 13.76 2.67
C PRO A 16 13.13 14.31 2.52
N VAL A 17 12.20 13.64 3.20
CA VAL A 17 10.82 14.09 3.40
C VAL A 17 10.54 14.18 4.89
N TYR A 18 9.72 15.15 5.27
CA TYR A 18 9.45 15.49 6.67
C TYR A 18 7.96 15.37 6.96
N ARG A 19 7.61 14.59 7.99
CA ARG A 19 6.24 14.43 8.45
C ARG A 19 6.17 14.66 9.95
N ASN A 20 5.40 15.67 10.35
CA ASN A 20 5.27 16.02 11.76
C ASN A 20 4.43 14.96 12.49
N ARG A 21 4.82 14.63 13.73
CA ARG A 21 4.12 13.74 14.68
C ARG A 21 4.09 12.24 14.34
N GLU A 22 4.80 11.79 13.30
CA GLU A 22 4.96 10.35 13.00
C GLU A 22 6.21 9.79 13.70
N ARG A 23 6.07 9.25 14.92
CA ARG A 23 7.17 8.59 15.65
C ARG A 23 6.74 7.23 16.16
N GLY A 24 7.43 6.18 15.71
CA GLY A 24 7.20 4.80 16.14
C GLY A 24 8.24 3.85 15.57
N PRO A 25 8.11 2.53 15.80
CA PRO A 25 9.07 1.53 15.33
C PRO A 25 9.28 1.52 13.81
N LEU A 26 8.28 1.98 13.05
CA LEU A 26 8.28 2.05 11.59
C LEU A 26 8.21 3.49 11.06
N HIS A 27 8.24 4.50 11.94
CA HIS A 27 7.99 5.89 11.57
C HIS A 27 9.03 6.81 12.19
N HIS A 28 9.72 7.57 11.34
CA HIS A 28 10.62 8.63 11.75
C HIS A 28 10.17 9.97 11.12
N PRO A 29 10.22 11.10 11.85
CA PRO A 29 9.76 12.39 11.31
C PRO A 29 10.50 12.88 10.07
N GLU A 30 11.69 12.36 9.82
CA GLU A 30 12.48 12.56 8.61
C GLU A 30 12.88 11.20 8.05
N PHE A 31 12.66 10.98 6.76
CA PHE A 31 13.11 9.77 6.06
C PHE A 31 13.41 10.08 4.60
N THR A 32 14.16 9.20 3.93
CA THR A 32 14.49 9.35 2.50
C THR A 32 13.45 8.66 1.64
N MET A 33 12.94 9.34 0.63
CA MET A 33 11.95 8.79 -0.29
C MET A 33 12.39 8.98 -1.75
N LEU A 34 12.16 7.94 -2.56
CA LEU A 34 12.23 8.00 -4.01
C LEU A 34 10.82 8.24 -4.55
N GLU A 35 10.61 9.34 -5.26
CA GLU A 35 9.40 9.61 -6.03
C GLU A 35 9.74 9.72 -7.52
N TRP A 36 8.95 9.10 -8.40
CA TRP A 36 9.12 9.25 -9.84
C TRP A 36 7.79 9.31 -10.56
N TYR A 37 7.79 9.97 -11.72
CA TYR A 37 6.62 10.18 -12.55
C TYR A 37 6.97 9.98 -14.02
N ARG A 38 6.11 9.28 -14.77
CA ARG A 38 6.25 9.10 -16.22
C ARG A 38 4.91 9.33 -16.93
N VAL A 39 4.92 10.22 -17.91
CA VAL A 39 3.74 10.53 -18.75
C VAL A 39 3.52 9.39 -19.75
N GLY A 40 2.26 9.02 -19.97
CA GLY A 40 1.87 8.00 -20.95
C GLY A 40 2.15 6.55 -20.52
N GLU A 41 2.63 6.34 -19.29
CA GLU A 41 2.84 5.00 -18.72
C GLU A 41 1.78 4.68 -17.68
N THR A 42 1.38 3.42 -17.64
CA THR A 42 0.39 2.93 -16.68
C THR A 42 1.05 2.55 -15.35
N TYR A 43 0.24 2.40 -14.31
CA TYR A 43 0.74 1.98 -13.00
C TYR A 43 1.36 0.56 -13.03
N GLU A 44 0.98 -0.31 -13.98
CA GLU A 44 1.63 -1.62 -14.13
C GLU A 44 3.09 -1.50 -14.57
N SER A 45 3.48 -0.42 -15.24
CA SER A 45 4.90 -0.11 -15.48
C SER A 45 5.62 0.22 -14.19
N LEU A 46 4.99 1.01 -13.31
CA LEU A 46 5.56 1.36 -12.00
C LEU A 46 5.65 0.13 -11.09
N MET A 47 4.69 -0.79 -11.16
CA MET A 47 4.76 -2.08 -10.46
C MET A 47 5.98 -2.91 -10.89
N ARG A 48 6.34 -2.89 -12.19
CA ARG A 48 7.55 -3.56 -12.67
C ARG A 48 8.82 -2.87 -12.15
N ASP A 49 8.87 -1.54 -12.17
CA ASP A 49 9.99 -0.80 -11.60
C ASP A 49 10.24 -1.19 -10.14
N CYS A 50 9.18 -1.30 -9.33
CA CYS A 50 9.30 -1.70 -7.93
C CYS A 50 9.94 -3.09 -7.78
N ALA A 51 9.52 -4.07 -8.59
CA ALA A 51 10.11 -5.41 -8.60
C ALA A 51 11.58 -5.38 -9.04
N ASP A 52 11.88 -4.64 -10.11
CA ASP A 52 13.24 -4.49 -10.64
C ASP A 52 14.16 -3.81 -9.61
N LEU A 53 13.66 -2.82 -8.88
CA LEU A 53 14.40 -2.14 -7.81
C LEU A 53 14.71 -3.09 -6.63
N LEU A 54 13.78 -3.96 -6.23
CA LEU A 54 14.00 -4.96 -5.19
C LEU A 54 15.07 -5.98 -5.61
N ALA A 55 14.97 -6.51 -6.84
CA ALA A 55 15.96 -7.43 -7.40
C ALA A 55 17.34 -6.79 -7.55
N LEU A 56 17.39 -5.52 -7.99
CA LEU A 56 18.62 -4.75 -8.10
C LEU A 56 19.25 -4.52 -6.72
N ALA A 57 18.46 -4.16 -5.71
CA ALA A 57 18.95 -3.98 -4.35
C ALA A 57 19.54 -5.27 -3.79
N ALA A 58 18.87 -6.42 -3.98
CA ALA A 58 19.38 -7.73 -3.59
C ALA A 58 20.72 -8.04 -4.27
N THR A 59 20.78 -7.87 -5.59
CA THR A 59 22.00 -8.09 -6.39
C THR A 59 23.16 -7.21 -5.90
N ARG A 60 22.89 -5.92 -5.66
CA ARG A 60 23.92 -4.97 -5.20
C ARG A 60 24.38 -5.24 -3.77
N ALA A 61 23.51 -5.77 -2.92
CA ALA A 61 23.85 -6.20 -1.57
C ALA A 61 24.52 -7.58 -1.54
N GLY A 62 24.60 -8.31 -2.66
CA GLY A 62 25.06 -9.70 -2.69
C GLY A 62 24.10 -10.67 -2.00
N ALA A 63 22.83 -10.29 -1.84
CA ALA A 63 21.80 -11.10 -1.21
C ALA A 63 21.07 -11.96 -2.25
N THR A 64 20.85 -13.22 -1.91
CA THR A 64 20.03 -14.15 -2.71
C THR A 64 18.61 -14.31 -2.17
N ARG A 65 18.35 -13.81 -0.95
CA ARG A 65 17.07 -13.87 -0.24
C ARG A 65 17.01 -12.72 0.77
N PHE A 66 15.82 -12.17 0.98
CA PHE A 66 15.59 -11.25 2.10
C PHE A 66 15.00 -12.03 3.27
N SER A 67 15.49 -11.75 4.47
CA SER A 67 14.95 -12.32 5.71
C SER A 67 14.77 -11.22 6.76
N PHE A 68 13.61 -11.20 7.39
CA PHE A 68 13.29 -10.23 8.44
C PHE A 68 12.27 -10.82 9.41
N ARG A 69 12.60 -10.85 10.70
CA ARG A 69 11.71 -11.33 11.78
C ARG A 69 11.10 -12.72 11.51
N GLY A 70 11.91 -13.65 10.99
CA GLY A 70 11.47 -15.02 10.68
C GLY A 70 10.60 -15.15 9.42
N ARG A 71 10.39 -14.05 8.67
CA ARG A 71 9.81 -14.08 7.33
C ARG A 71 10.90 -14.02 6.29
N ASP A 72 10.65 -14.71 5.19
CA ASP A 72 11.55 -14.76 4.05
C ASP A 72 10.86 -14.29 2.77
N CYS A 73 11.61 -13.64 1.91
CA CYS A 73 11.15 -13.19 0.60
C CYS A 73 12.22 -13.46 -0.46
N ASP A 74 11.80 -13.98 -1.62
CA ASP A 74 12.64 -14.07 -2.81
C ASP A 74 12.52 -12.74 -3.59
N PRO A 75 13.58 -11.91 -3.64
CA PRO A 75 13.52 -10.62 -4.31
C PRO A 75 13.49 -10.70 -5.85
N PHE A 76 13.70 -11.89 -6.42
CA PHE A 76 13.69 -12.12 -7.87
C PHE A 76 12.37 -12.73 -8.36
N ALA A 77 11.51 -13.17 -7.44
CA ALA A 77 10.20 -13.72 -7.79
C ALA A 77 9.30 -12.61 -8.34
N LYS A 78 8.44 -12.99 -9.31
CA LYS A 78 7.39 -12.10 -9.80
C LYS A 78 6.40 -11.82 -8.66
N PRO A 79 6.15 -10.55 -8.29
CA PRO A 79 5.19 -10.24 -7.24
C PRO A 79 3.78 -10.71 -7.59
N GLU A 80 3.05 -11.21 -6.60
CA GLU A 80 1.62 -11.44 -6.71
C GLU A 80 0.90 -10.11 -6.98
N ARG A 81 -0.16 -10.17 -7.78
CA ARG A 81 -1.05 -9.04 -8.02
C ARG A 81 -2.42 -9.37 -7.48
N LEU A 82 -2.81 -8.66 -6.45
CA LEU A 82 -4.08 -8.81 -5.76
C LEU A 82 -4.79 -7.45 -5.73
N THR A 83 -6.06 -7.42 -6.10
CA THR A 83 -6.85 -6.18 -5.94
C THR A 83 -7.17 -5.98 -4.46
N VAL A 84 -7.40 -4.73 -4.05
CA VAL A 84 -7.79 -4.45 -2.66
C VAL A 84 -9.12 -5.14 -2.33
N ALA A 85 -10.07 -5.18 -3.25
CA ALA A 85 -11.35 -5.86 -3.05
C ALA A 85 -11.17 -7.37 -2.87
N ASP A 86 -10.32 -8.01 -3.69
CA ASP A 86 -10.01 -9.43 -3.54
C ASP A 86 -9.29 -9.71 -2.22
N ALA A 87 -8.37 -8.82 -1.79
CA ALA A 87 -7.71 -8.96 -0.50
C ALA A 87 -8.69 -8.90 0.68
N PHE A 88 -9.65 -7.97 0.63
CA PHE A 88 -10.74 -7.88 1.61
C PHE A 88 -11.60 -9.15 1.63
N SER A 89 -11.97 -9.65 0.45
CA SER A 89 -12.75 -10.87 0.32
C SER A 89 -11.98 -12.09 0.87
N HIS A 90 -10.74 -12.30 0.42
CA HIS A 90 -9.94 -13.48 0.76
C HIS A 90 -9.51 -13.53 2.22
N HIS A 91 -9.09 -12.39 2.80
CA HIS A 91 -8.48 -12.37 4.13
C HIS A 91 -9.41 -11.87 5.23
N ALA A 92 -10.45 -11.11 4.90
CA ALA A 92 -11.40 -10.58 5.88
C ALA A 92 -12.83 -11.09 5.68
N GLY A 93 -13.17 -11.71 4.54
CA GLY A 93 -14.54 -12.11 4.22
C GLY A 93 -15.47 -10.91 4.02
N ILE A 94 -14.93 -9.75 3.64
CA ILE A 94 -15.68 -8.51 3.48
C ILE A 94 -15.77 -8.17 1.99
N ASP A 95 -16.98 -7.93 1.50
CA ASP A 95 -17.17 -7.31 0.18
C ASP A 95 -16.97 -5.80 0.30
N LEU A 96 -15.75 -5.35 -0.01
CA LEU A 96 -15.41 -3.93 0.05
C LEU A 96 -16.23 -3.10 -0.94
N LEU A 97 -16.49 -3.61 -2.14
CA LEU A 97 -17.15 -2.86 -3.20
C LEU A 97 -18.63 -2.63 -2.91
N ALA A 98 -19.26 -3.48 -2.09
CA ALA A 98 -20.60 -3.21 -1.55
C ALA A 98 -20.68 -1.93 -0.69
N THR A 99 -19.53 -1.38 -0.27
CA THR A 99 -19.45 -0.17 0.57
C THR A 99 -18.99 1.07 -0.19
N VAL A 100 -18.81 0.96 -1.51
CA VAL A 100 -18.33 2.05 -2.38
C VAL A 100 -19.32 2.21 -3.54
N ALA A 101 -19.93 3.38 -3.63
CA ALA A 101 -20.82 3.73 -4.72
C ALA A 101 -20.05 3.95 -6.04
N VAL A 102 -20.76 3.88 -7.16
CA VAL A 102 -20.17 4.02 -8.51
C VAL A 102 -19.48 5.37 -8.72
N ASP A 103 -19.92 6.41 -8.02
CA ASP A 103 -19.33 7.75 -8.04
C ASP A 103 -18.12 7.91 -7.08
N GLY A 104 -17.74 6.84 -6.38
CA GLY A 104 -16.68 6.85 -5.38
C GLY A 104 -17.12 7.28 -3.98
N GLY A 105 -18.41 7.56 -3.77
CA GLY A 105 -18.97 7.78 -2.43
C GLY A 105 -18.76 6.54 -1.55
N THR A 106 -18.44 6.75 -0.26
CA THR A 106 -18.17 5.65 0.67
C THR A 106 -19.28 5.53 1.71
N ASP A 107 -19.78 4.32 1.92
CA ASP A 107 -20.80 4.00 2.91
C ASP A 107 -20.14 3.46 4.18
N ARG A 108 -19.93 4.38 5.13
CA ARG A 108 -19.32 4.09 6.43
C ARG A 108 -20.10 3.03 7.21
N ASP A 109 -21.43 3.11 7.22
CA ASP A 109 -22.25 2.25 8.06
C ASP A 109 -22.34 0.84 7.52
N ALA A 110 -22.37 0.68 6.18
CA ALA A 110 -22.24 -0.62 5.52
C ALA A 110 -20.90 -1.28 5.85
N LEU A 111 -19.78 -0.55 5.75
CA LEU A 111 -18.47 -1.09 6.08
C LEU A 111 -18.38 -1.44 7.57
N HIS A 112 -18.88 -0.58 8.45
CA HIS A 112 -18.95 -0.85 9.89
C HIS A 112 -19.70 -2.15 10.19
N ALA A 113 -20.87 -2.35 9.57
CA ALA A 113 -21.65 -3.58 9.75
C ALA A 113 -20.87 -4.83 9.31
N ALA A 114 -20.13 -4.74 8.20
CA ALA A 114 -19.27 -5.83 7.72
C ALA A 114 -18.13 -6.15 8.69
N LEU A 115 -17.47 -5.14 9.27
CA LEU A 115 -16.41 -5.36 10.27
C LEU A 115 -16.97 -6.04 11.53
N VAL A 116 -18.15 -5.62 12.00
CA VAL A 116 -18.82 -6.23 13.16
C VAL A 116 -19.12 -7.71 12.88
N GLN A 117 -19.62 -8.04 11.69
CA GLN A 117 -19.85 -9.44 11.28
C GLN A 117 -18.55 -10.24 11.20
N ALA A 118 -17.46 -9.62 10.76
CA ALA A 118 -16.12 -10.23 10.71
C ALA A 118 -15.43 -10.31 12.09
N GLY A 119 -16.09 -9.86 13.17
CA GLY A 119 -15.57 -9.89 14.54
C GLY A 119 -14.42 -8.90 14.78
N LEU A 120 -14.30 -7.86 13.95
CA LEU A 120 -13.32 -6.80 14.11
C LEU A 120 -13.82 -5.73 15.10
N ARG A 121 -12.89 -5.16 15.86
CA ARG A 121 -13.21 -4.07 16.80
C ARG A 121 -13.45 -2.79 16.01
N THR A 122 -14.40 -1.99 16.47
CA THR A 122 -14.70 -0.66 15.90
C THR A 122 -14.85 0.37 17.02
N ALA A 123 -14.64 1.64 16.69
CA ALA A 123 -14.93 2.78 17.55
C ALA A 123 -16.12 3.58 17.01
N PRO A 124 -16.94 4.22 17.89
CA PRO A 124 -18.12 4.97 17.45
C PRO A 124 -17.80 6.10 16.46
N ASP A 125 -16.62 6.70 16.58
CA ASP A 125 -16.11 7.80 15.77
C ASP A 125 -15.23 7.35 14.60
N ASP A 126 -15.05 6.04 14.38
CA ASP A 126 -14.32 5.53 13.21
C ASP A 126 -15.02 6.00 11.92
N THR A 127 -14.26 6.70 11.06
CA THR A 127 -14.67 7.03 9.70
C THR A 127 -14.55 5.80 8.79
N TRP A 128 -15.09 5.87 7.57
CA TRP A 128 -14.90 4.79 6.59
C TRP A 128 -13.42 4.48 6.36
N ALA A 129 -12.57 5.51 6.30
CA ALA A 129 -11.12 5.35 6.10
C ALA A 129 -10.43 4.67 7.30
N ASP A 130 -10.88 4.94 8.52
CA ASP A 130 -10.37 4.27 9.73
C ASP A 130 -10.74 2.78 9.72
N LEU A 131 -11.99 2.46 9.40
CA LEU A 131 -12.47 1.07 9.26
C LEU A 131 -11.71 0.32 8.16
N PHE A 132 -11.55 0.95 6.99
CA PHE A 132 -10.76 0.40 5.88
C PHE A 132 -9.32 0.10 6.31
N SER A 133 -8.66 1.07 6.93
CA SER A 133 -7.27 0.95 7.37
C SER A 133 -7.12 -0.15 8.43
N ARG A 134 -8.11 -0.30 9.30
CA ARG A 134 -8.14 -1.37 10.30
C ARG A 134 -8.17 -2.76 9.65
N VAL A 135 -9.03 -2.97 8.66
CA VAL A 135 -9.09 -4.26 7.94
C VAL A 135 -7.75 -4.54 7.26
N MET A 136 -7.15 -3.54 6.59
CA MET A 136 -5.85 -3.67 5.96
C MET A 136 -4.77 -4.16 6.94
N VAL A 137 -4.60 -3.46 8.06
CA VAL A 137 -3.54 -3.75 9.04
C VAL A 137 -3.78 -5.06 9.80
N GLU A 138 -5.03 -5.32 10.23
CA GLU A 138 -5.32 -6.46 11.11
C GLU A 138 -5.56 -7.77 10.34
N LYS A 139 -6.07 -7.72 9.11
CA LYS A 139 -6.49 -8.91 8.36
C LYS A 139 -5.71 -9.16 7.09
N ILE A 140 -5.16 -8.14 6.42
CA ILE A 140 -4.55 -8.33 5.10
C ILE A 140 -3.02 -8.34 5.20
N GLU A 141 -2.42 -7.26 5.69
CA GLU A 141 -0.96 -7.09 5.80
C GLU A 141 -0.21 -8.22 6.51
N PRO A 142 -0.77 -8.94 7.51
CA PRO A 142 -0.08 -10.06 8.14
C PRO A 142 0.27 -11.21 7.19
N PHE A 143 -0.46 -11.34 6.07
CA PHE A 143 -0.27 -12.39 5.06
C PHE A 143 0.59 -11.95 3.86
N LEU A 144 0.97 -10.67 3.80
CA LEU A 144 1.82 -10.10 2.76
C LEU A 144 3.30 -10.09 3.18
#